data_AF-A0A0R3VX58-F1
#
_entry.id   AF-A0A0R3VX58-F1
#
_cell.length_a   1.000
_cell.length_b   1.000
_cell.length_c   1.000
_cell.angle_alpha   90.00
_cell.angle_beta   90.00
_cell.angle_gamma   90.00
#
_symmetry.space_group_name_H-M   'P 1'
#
loop_
_entity.id
_entity.type
_entity.pdbx_description
1 polymer ?
#
loop_
_entity_poly.entity_id
_entity_poly.type
_entity_poly.pdbx_seq_one_letter_code
_entity_poly.pdbx_strand_id
1 'polypeptide(L)'
;MGMRIGNNKTKLKPASFSPGYYAFRNSVHGSWFIQALNNCLRKYGHILDLMSIMTRVNYEVAFEFESLASTAAYSGKKQVPSIVSTLTKDVFFPPKGTAPSTVTSSSPSSRTP
;
A
#
# COMPACT_ATOMS: atom_id res chain seq x y z
N MET A 1 33.38 30.95 28.92
CA MET A 1 32.52 29.77 29.14
C MET A 1 32.08 29.25 27.77
N GLY A 2 32.76 28.24 27.23
CA GLY A 2 32.46 27.66 25.92
C GLY A 2 31.97 26.22 26.08
N MET A 3 30.85 25.87 25.47
CA MET A 3 30.35 24.50 25.42
C MET A 3 30.42 23.98 23.99
N ARG A 4 31.18 22.90 23.84
CA ARG A 4 31.43 22.13 22.62
C ARG A 4 30.41 20.98 22.59
N ILE A 5 29.52 20.95 21.62
CA ILE A 5 28.58 19.83 21.41
C ILE A 5 29.15 18.91 20.34
N GLY A 6 29.45 17.69 20.79
CA GLY A 6 30.07 16.63 20.02
C GLY A 6 29.13 15.89 19.07
N ASN A 7 29.79 15.16 18.18
CA ASN A 7 29.26 14.25 17.17
C ASN A 7 28.17 13.31 17.71
N ASN A 8 26.92 13.53 17.33
CA ASN A 8 25.87 12.51 17.36
C ASN A 8 25.37 12.26 15.94
N LYS A 9 25.97 11.27 15.28
CA LYS A 9 25.51 10.72 14.02
C LYS A 9 24.02 10.43 14.11
N THR A 10 23.21 11.16 13.36
CA THR A 10 21.79 10.87 13.10
C THR A 10 21.71 9.56 12.30
N LYS A 11 21.80 8.43 13.01
CA LYS A 11 21.39 7.13 12.46
C LYS A 11 19.86 7.13 12.44
N LEU A 12 19.28 7.59 11.34
CA LEU A 12 17.91 7.23 10.97
C LEU A 12 17.84 5.70 10.93
N LYS A 13 17.17 5.10 11.92
CA LYS A 13 16.81 3.68 11.86
C LYS A 13 15.68 3.55 10.84
N PRO A 14 15.84 2.81 9.73
CA PRO A 14 14.70 2.49 8.88
C PRO A 14 13.75 1.64 9.71
N ALA A 15 12.54 2.15 9.96
CA ALA A 15 11.47 1.35 10.54
C ALA A 15 10.99 0.36 9.46
N SER A 16 11.53 -0.84 9.47
CA SER A 16 10.99 -1.97 8.74
C SER A 16 11.20 -3.20 9.60
N PHE A 17 10.09 -3.71 10.16
CA PHE A 17 9.95 -4.88 11.01
C PHE A 17 10.37 -4.72 12.48
N SER A 18 9.49 -5.19 13.37
CA SER A 18 9.80 -5.41 14.78
C SER A 18 11.03 -6.30 14.90
N PRO A 19 11.95 -6.05 15.86
CA PRO A 19 13.12 -6.89 16.06
C PRO A 19 12.71 -8.36 16.21
N GLY A 20 13.26 -9.25 15.38
CA GLY A 20 13.00 -10.70 15.44
C GLY A 20 12.04 -11.27 14.41
N TYR A 21 11.47 -10.45 13.50
CA TYR A 21 10.56 -10.93 12.45
C TYR A 21 11.18 -10.81 11.05
N TYR A 22 10.99 -11.85 10.23
CA TYR A 22 11.45 -11.89 8.84
C TYR A 22 10.40 -11.31 7.89
N ALA A 23 10.86 -10.58 6.87
CA ALA A 23 10.04 -10.14 5.76
C ALA A 23 10.12 -11.16 4.63
N PHE A 24 9.11 -12.01 4.44
CA PHE A 24 9.12 -12.96 3.35
C PHE A 24 8.89 -12.24 2.02
N ARG A 25 9.85 -12.41 1.11
CA ARG A 25 9.78 -11.93 -0.27
C ARG A 25 9.86 -13.13 -1.20
N ASN A 26 8.83 -13.35 -1.99
CA ASN A 26 8.92 -14.28 -3.11
C ASN A 26 9.73 -13.59 -4.21
N SER A 27 10.83 -14.23 -4.66
CA SER A 27 11.73 -13.68 -5.68
C SER A 27 11.07 -13.52 -7.05
N VAL A 28 10.00 -14.26 -7.32
CA VAL A 28 9.27 -14.29 -8.60
C VAL A 28 8.02 -13.40 -8.58
N HIS A 29 7.27 -13.42 -7.47
CA HIS A 29 5.96 -12.72 -7.37
C HIS A 29 5.97 -11.44 -6.51
N GLY A 30 7.11 -11.08 -5.92
CA GLY A 30 7.22 -9.94 -5.00
C GLY A 30 6.82 -10.29 -3.56
N SER A 31 6.74 -9.30 -2.68
CA SER A 31 6.38 -9.54 -1.27
C SER A 31 4.89 -9.83 -1.12
N TRP A 32 4.54 -10.71 -0.18
CA TRP A 32 3.14 -11.04 0.14
C TRP A 32 2.32 -9.80 0.47
N PHE A 33 2.93 -8.85 1.17
CA PHE A 33 2.31 -7.58 1.51
C PHE A 33 1.88 -6.77 0.27
N ILE A 34 2.74 -6.63 -0.75
CA ILE A 34 2.41 -5.83 -1.94
C ILE A 34 1.35 -6.54 -2.79
N GLN A 35 1.40 -7.87 -2.86
CA GLN A 35 0.38 -8.67 -3.55
C GLN A 35 -1.01 -8.46 -2.90
N ALA A 36 -1.10 -8.64 -1.58
CA ALA A 36 -2.33 -8.42 -0.82
C ALA A 36 -2.80 -6.97 -0.89
N LEU A 37 -1.88 -5.99 -0.79
CA LEU A 37 -2.21 -4.57 -0.91
C LEU A 37 -2.83 -4.25 -2.27
N ASN A 38 -2.26 -4.75 -3.37
CA ASN A 38 -2.81 -4.54 -4.71
C ASN A 38 -4.22 -5.17 -4.81
N ASN A 39 -4.38 -6.42 -4.36
CA ASN A 39 -5.66 -7.10 -4.38
C ASN A 39 -6.75 -6.33 -3.61
N CYS A 40 -6.42 -5.90 -2.39
CA CYS A 40 -7.32 -5.12 -1.54
C CYS A 40 -7.63 -3.74 -2.14
N LEU A 41 -6.66 -3.03 -2.70
CA LEU A 41 -6.91 -1.72 -3.34
C LEU A 41 -7.83 -1.84 -4.56
N ARG A 42 -7.66 -2.87 -5.39
CA ARG A 42 -8.52 -3.11 -6.56
C ARG A 42 -9.96 -3.44 -6.16
N LYS A 43 -10.15 -4.19 -5.08
CA LYS A 43 -11.48 -4.60 -4.60
C LYS A 43 -12.19 -3.51 -3.80
N TYR A 44 -11.44 -2.75 -2.99
CA TYR A 44 -11.99 -1.93 -1.92
C TYR A 44 -11.60 -0.46 -1.97
N GLY A 45 -10.66 -0.06 -2.85
CA GLY A 45 -10.06 1.29 -2.86
C GLY A 45 -11.08 2.43 -2.98
N HIS A 46 -12.19 2.19 -3.69
CA HIS A 46 -13.24 3.19 -3.92
C HIS A 46 -14.43 3.09 -2.93
N ILE A 47 -14.37 2.12 -2.00
CA ILE A 47 -15.51 1.77 -1.13
C ILE A 47 -15.16 1.99 0.35
N LEU A 48 -13.89 1.78 0.72
CA LEU A 48 -13.43 1.77 2.11
C LEU A 48 -12.33 2.80 2.35
N ASP A 49 -12.17 3.20 3.61
CA ASP A 49 -11.04 4.02 4.03
C ASP A 49 -9.72 3.21 4.04
N LEU A 50 -8.60 3.93 3.97
CA LEU A 50 -7.27 3.32 3.92
C LEU A 50 -6.99 2.40 5.12
N MET A 51 -7.41 2.73 6.34
CA MET A 51 -7.13 1.88 7.51
C MET A 51 -7.94 0.59 7.48
N SER A 52 -9.18 0.63 7.01
CA SER A 52 -10.01 -0.54 6.74
C SER A 52 -9.43 -1.42 5.64
N ILE A 53 -8.84 -0.83 4.60
CA ILE A 53 -8.14 -1.57 3.53
C ILE A 53 -6.91 -2.26 4.11
N MET A 54 -6.09 -1.55 4.88
CA MET A 54 -4.87 -2.09 5.47
C MET A 54 -5.17 -3.22 6.48
N THR A 55 -6.28 -3.15 7.21
CA THR A 55 -6.77 -4.26 8.06
C THR A 55 -7.05 -5.53 7.24
N ARG A 56 -7.64 -5.39 6.05
CA ARG A 56 -7.88 -6.53 5.13
C ARG A 56 -6.59 -7.09 4.56
N VAL A 57 -5.62 -6.22 4.24
CA VAL A 57 -4.27 -6.66 3.85
C VAL A 57 -3.62 -7.50 4.95
N ASN A 58 -3.76 -7.10 6.21
CA ASN A 58 -3.26 -7.89 7.34
C ASN A 58 -3.90 -9.27 7.42
N TYR A 59 -5.22 -9.34 7.24
CA TYR A 59 -5.95 -10.61 7.19
C TYR A 59 -5.45 -11.50 6.04
N GLU A 60 -5.38 -10.94 4.83
CA GLU A 60 -4.95 -11.67 3.63
C GLU A 60 -3.55 -12.25 3.83
N VAL A 61 -2.58 -11.45 4.29
CA VAL A 61 -1.20 -11.90 4.54
C VAL A 61 -1.12 -12.96 5.66
N ALA A 62 -1.92 -12.83 6.73
CA ALA A 62 -1.90 -13.76 7.86
C ALA A 62 -2.48 -15.13 7.55
N PHE A 63 -3.56 -15.17 6.75
CA PHE A 63 -4.33 -16.39 6.54
C PHE A 63 -4.09 -17.04 5.17
N GLU A 64 -3.85 -16.25 4.12
CA GLU A 64 -3.73 -16.78 2.75
C GLU A 64 -2.29 -17.11 2.33
N PHE A 65 -1.29 -16.65 3.09
CA PHE A 65 0.12 -16.87 2.75
C PHE A 65 0.82 -17.81 3.73
N GLU A 66 1.77 -18.58 3.19
CA GLU A 66 2.62 -19.51 3.94
C GLU A 66 3.94 -19.68 3.21
N SER A 67 5.04 -19.78 3.97
CA SER A 67 6.37 -19.89 3.35
C SER A 67 6.55 -21.28 2.77
N LEU A 68 7.01 -21.34 1.53
CA LEU A 68 7.43 -22.57 0.88
C LEU A 68 8.92 -22.47 0.64
N ALA A 69 9.69 -23.30 1.34
CA ALA A 69 11.14 -23.36 1.23
C ALA A 69 11.61 -24.81 1.09
N SER A 70 12.69 -25.02 0.35
CA SER A 70 13.31 -26.36 0.19
C SER A 70 13.82 -26.94 1.51
N THR A 71 14.17 -26.07 2.45
CA THR A 71 14.60 -26.42 3.80
C THR A 71 13.42 -26.37 4.79
N ALA A 72 13.17 -27.48 5.48
CA ALA A 72 12.07 -27.63 6.45
C ALA A 72 12.06 -26.54 7.54
N ALA A 73 13.22 -26.03 7.95
CA ALA A 73 13.32 -24.97 8.96
C ALA A 73 12.61 -23.66 8.56
N TYR A 74 12.47 -23.40 7.25
CA TYR A 74 11.93 -22.15 6.70
C TYR A 74 10.63 -22.36 5.91
N SER A 75 10.12 -23.59 5.82
CA SER A 75 8.80 -23.89 5.24
C SER A 75 7.72 -23.82 6.32
N GLY A 76 6.48 -23.51 5.93
CA GLY A 76 5.33 -23.47 6.84
C GLY A 76 5.25 -22.25 7.76
N LYS A 77 6.01 -21.18 7.49
CA LYS A 77 6.01 -19.96 8.31
C LYS A 77 4.92 -18.99 7.84
N LYS A 78 4.29 -18.34 8.83
CA LYS A 78 3.30 -17.29 8.61
C LYS A 78 3.91 -15.91 8.83
N GLN A 79 3.29 -14.90 8.26
CA GLN A 79 3.66 -13.50 8.45
C GLN A 79 2.40 -12.68 8.74
N VAL A 80 2.52 -11.66 9.59
CA VAL A 80 1.50 -10.62 9.72
C VAL A 80 2.16 -9.25 9.56
N PRO A 81 1.66 -8.37 8.69
CA PRO A 81 2.18 -7.00 8.58
C PRO A 81 1.79 -6.17 9.81
N SER A 82 2.64 -5.21 10.17
CA SER A 82 2.36 -4.23 11.22
C SER A 82 2.16 -2.86 10.59
N ILE A 83 1.04 -2.23 10.91
CA ILE A 83 0.64 -0.92 10.38
C ILE A 83 0.76 0.10 11.50
N VAL A 84 1.56 1.13 11.28
CA VAL A 84 1.67 2.28 12.19
C VAL A 84 1.15 3.49 11.44
N SER A 85 0.15 4.17 12.01
CA SER A 85 -0.47 5.34 11.41
C SER A 85 -0.35 6.54 12.35
N THR A 86 0.00 7.69 11.77
CA THR A 86 -0.07 9.01 12.41
C THR A 86 -1.10 9.90 11.71
N LEU A 87 -2.00 9.30 10.93
CA LEU A 87 -3.10 10.01 10.27
C LEU A 87 -4.05 10.57 11.33
N THR A 88 -4.49 11.81 11.12
CA THR A 88 -5.48 12.49 11.97
C THR A 88 -6.85 12.58 11.32
N LYS A 89 -6.99 12.04 10.10
CA LYS A 89 -8.21 12.01 9.30
C LYS A 89 -8.29 10.72 8.51
N ASP A 90 -9.51 10.30 8.21
CA ASP A 90 -9.78 9.17 7.34
C ASP A 90 -9.42 9.51 5.89
N VAL A 91 -8.83 8.54 5.19
CA VAL A 91 -8.36 8.68 3.81
C VAL A 91 -9.18 7.79 2.90
N PHE A 92 -9.82 8.37 1.88
CA PHE A 92 -10.62 7.69 0.87
C PHE A 92 -10.08 7.97 -0.53
N PHE A 93 -10.25 7.03 -1.46
CA PHE A 93 -9.88 7.20 -2.86
C PHE A 93 -11.12 7.20 -3.77
N PRO A 94 -11.87 8.31 -3.85
CA PRO A 94 -13.04 8.39 -4.71
C PRO A 94 -12.65 8.25 -6.20
N PRO A 95 -13.52 7.67 -7.04
CA PRO A 95 -13.33 7.67 -8.49
C PRO A 95 -13.15 9.09 -9.02
N LYS A 96 -12.31 9.28 -10.03
CA LYS A 96 -12.22 10.59 -10.71
C LYS A 96 -13.57 10.84 -11.37
N GLY A 97 -14.23 11.93 -11.00
CA GLY A 97 -15.47 12.37 -11.64
C GLY A 97 -15.25 12.50 -13.14
N THR A 98 -16.06 11.82 -13.94
CA THR A 98 -16.06 11.96 -15.39
C THR A 98 -16.40 13.41 -15.71
N ALA A 99 -15.45 14.16 -16.27
CA ALA A 99 -15.79 15.49 -16.79
C ALA A 99 -16.89 15.31 -17.85
N PRO A 100 -17.93 16.16 -17.88
CA PRO A 100 -18.94 16.10 -18.93
C PRO A 100 -18.22 16.28 -20.27
N SER A 101 -18.34 15.27 -21.15
CA SER A 101 -17.87 15.33 -22.52
C SER A 101 -18.38 16.63 -23.14
N THR A 102 -17.45 17.46 -23.58
CA THR A 102 -17.72 18.67 -24.35
C THR A 102 -18.56 18.27 -25.56
N VAL A 103 -19.85 18.58 -25.54
CA VAL A 103 -20.72 18.53 -26.70
C VAL A 103 -20.11 19.49 -27.72
N THR A 104 -19.36 18.96 -28.68
CA THR A 104 -18.97 19.71 -29.87
C THR A 104 -20.25 19.98 -30.64
N SER A 105 -20.83 21.16 -30.43
CA SER A 105 -21.87 21.71 -31.28
C SER A 105 -21.29 21.89 -32.67
N SER A 106 -21.56 20.93 -33.56
CA SER A 106 -21.39 21.13 -34.99
C SER A 106 -22.37 22.24 -35.42
N SER A 107 -21.83 23.40 -35.74
CA SER A 107 -22.59 24.50 -36.33
C SER A 107 -23.22 24.04 -37.66
N PRO A 108 -24.49 24.37 -37.94
CA PRO A 108 -25.10 24.07 -39.23
C PRO A 108 -24.50 24.99 -40.29
N SER A 109 -23.86 24.40 -41.30
CA SER A 109 -23.39 25.13 -42.48
C SER A 109 -24.62 25.60 -43.26
N SER A 110 -24.93 26.89 -43.15
CA SER A 110 -25.88 27.56 -44.02
C SER A 110 -25.27 27.69 -45.42
N ARG A 111 -25.91 27.05 -46.40
CA ARG A 111 -25.71 27.37 -47.81
C ARG A 111 -27.06 27.76 -48.39
N THR A 112 -27.23 29.05 -48.59
CA THR A 112 -28.26 29.69 -49.42
C THR A 112 -27.62 30.13 -50.74
N PRO A 113 -28.44 30.54 -51.73
CA PRO A 113 -29.55 29.83 -52.35
C PRO A 113 -29.13 29.08 -53.63
#